data_AF-A0A1J8Q396-F1
#
_entry.id   AF-A0A1J8Q396-F1
#
_cell.length_a   1.000
_cell.length_b   1.000
_cell.length_c   1.000
_cell.angle_alpha   90.00
_cell.angle_beta   90.00
_cell.angle_gamma   90.00
#
_symmetry.space_group_name_H-M   'P 1'
#
loop_
_entity.id
_entity.type
_entity.pdbx_description
1 polymer ?
#
loop_
_entity_poly.entity_id
_entity_poly.type
_entity_poly.pdbx_seq_one_letter_code
_entity_poly.pdbx_strand_id
1 'polypeptide(L)' 'MYLDYAEDQAEKGVPMTMYDWSEKLNAFLRFNDREVLEDCGQITAAIAKSFAHSEFEKYRPIQDKLFESDFDKV' A
#
# COMPACT_ATOMS: atom_id res chain seq x y z
N MET A 1 7.28 -17.76 -12.98
CA MET A 1 6.55 -16.97 -14.00
C MET A 1 7.16 -15.58 -14.25
N TYR A 2 7.22 -14.66 -13.27
CA TYR A 2 7.95 -13.38 -13.50
C TYR A 2 9.47 -13.59 -13.68
N LEU A 3 10.07 -14.45 -12.85
CA LEU A 3 11.49 -14.78 -12.96
C LEU A 3 11.79 -15.54 -14.25
N ASP A 4 10.92 -16.46 -14.66
CA ASP A 4 11.04 -17.20 -15.92
C ASP A 4 11.01 -16.24 -17.13
N TYR A 5 10.18 -15.18 -17.08
CA TYR A 5 10.22 -14.12 -18.10
C TYR A 5 11.55 -13.36 -18.07
N ALA A 6 12.07 -13.04 -16.88
CA ALA A 6 13.35 -12.35 -16.76
C ALA A 6 14.53 -13.19 -17.27
N GLU A 7 14.49 -14.50 -17.00
CA GLU A 7 15.45 -15.49 -17.50
C GLU A 7 15.41 -15.57 -19.03
N ASP A 8 14.22 -15.69 -19.64
CA ASP A 8 14.05 -15.69 -21.10
C ASP A 8 14.59 -14.40 -21.76
N GLN A 9 14.38 -13.23 -21.15
CA GLN A 9 14.97 -11.98 -21.66
C GLN A 9 16.50 -11.99 -21.60
N ALA A 10 17.06 -12.54 -20.52
CA ALA A 10 18.51 -12.67 -20.35
C ALA A 10 19.12 -13.65 -21.36
N GLU A 11 18.49 -14.82 -21.56
CA GLU A 11 18.91 -15.82 -22.54
C GLU A 11 18.88 -15.27 -23.98
N LYS A 12 17.89 -14.43 -24.29
CA LYS A 12 17.78 -13.75 -25.58
C LYS A 12 18.74 -12.57 -25.75
N GLY A 13 19.47 -12.19 -24.70
CA GLY A 13 20.36 -11.04 -24.71
C GLY A 13 19.64 -9.71 -24.88
N VAL A 14 18.38 -9.61 -24.43
CA VAL A 14 17.61 -8.37 -24.48
C VAL A 14 18.06 -7.47 -23.32
N PRO A 15 18.71 -6.32 -23.59
CA PRO A 15 19.12 -5.42 -22.52
C PRO A 15 17.88 -4.75 -21.92
N MET A 16 17.82 -4.75 -20.59
CA MET A 16 16.72 -4.20 -19.81
C MET A 16 17.28 -3.26 -18.73
N THR A 17 16.68 -2.08 -18.60
CA THR A 17 17.00 -1.15 -17.51
C THR A 17 16.23 -1.50 -16.24
N MET A 18 16.63 -0.92 -15.10
CA MET A 18 15.88 -1.06 -13.84
C MET A 18 14.44 -0.51 -13.95
N TYR A 19 14.24 0.50 -14.80
CA TYR A 19 12.91 1.03 -15.07
C TYR A 19 12.05 0.01 -15.83
N ASP A 20 12.60 -0.64 -16.86
CA ASP A 20 11.88 -1.69 -17.62
C ASP A 20 11.48 -2.86 -16.71
N TRP A 21 12.36 -3.26 -15.79
CA TRP A 21 12.05 -4.29 -14.80
C TRP A 21 10.93 -3.87 -13.84
N SER A 22 10.93 -2.62 -13.38
CA SER A 22 9.86 -2.08 -12.54
C SER A 22 8.50 -2.14 -13.26
N GLU A 23 8.45 -1.71 -14.51
CA GLU A 23 7.21 -1.73 -15.31
C GLU A 23 6.69 -3.16 -15.54
N LYS A 24 7.58 -4.11 -15.86
CA LYS A 24 7.20 -5.52 -16.04
C LYS A 24 6.72 -6.16 -14.75
N LEU A 25 7.36 -5.85 -13.62
CA LEU A 25 6.92 -6.31 -12.31
C LEU A 25 5.53 -5.76 -11.94
N ASN A 26 5.30 -4.47 -12.17
CA ASN A 26 4.00 -3.84 -11.92
C ASN A 26 2.90 -4.47 -12.78
N ALA A 27 3.16 -4.70 -14.06
CA ALA A 27 2.24 -5.40 -14.96
C ALA A 27 1.95 -6.83 -14.48
N PHE A 28 2.98 -7.56 -14.02
CA PHE A 28 2.82 -8.89 -13.46
C PHE A 28 1.94 -8.89 -12.20
N LEU A 29 2.15 -7.94 -11.29
CA LEU A 29 1.35 -7.81 -10.07
C LEU A 29 -0.13 -7.56 -10.41
N ARG A 30 -0.42 -6.60 -11.29
CA ARG A 30 -1.80 -6.31 -11.72
C ARG A 30 -2.46 -7.51 -12.38
N PHE A 31 -1.74 -8.25 -13.21
CA PHE A 31 -2.25 -9.46 -13.86
C PHE A 31 -2.62 -10.57 -12.85
N ASN A 32 -1.96 -10.58 -11.69
CA ASN A 32 -2.25 -11.52 -10.60
C ASN A 32 -3.19 -10.91 -9.54
N ASP A 33 -4.00 -9.92 -9.92
CA ASP A 33 -4.94 -9.20 -9.04
C ASP A 33 -4.29 -8.64 -7.76
N ARG A 34 -3.02 -8.23 -7.85
CA ARG A 34 -2.31 -7.54 -6.77
C ARG A 34 -2.25 -6.05 -7.04
N GLU A 35 -2.48 -5.27 -6.00
CA GLU A 35 -2.30 -3.82 -6.05
C GLU A 35 -0.82 -3.46 -6.15
N VAL A 36 -0.54 -2.46 -6.99
CA VAL A 36 0.79 -1.84 -7.12
C VAL A 36 0.80 -0.59 -6.25
N LEU A 37 1.84 -0.44 -5.44
CA LEU A 37 2.02 0.74 -4.61
C LEU A 37 2.58 1.90 -5.47
N GLU A 38 1.69 2.77 -5.95
CA GLU A 38 2.03 3.92 -6.81
C GLU A 38 2.76 5.04 -6.05
N ASP A 39 2.32 5.32 -4.82
CA ASP A 39 2.72 6.53 -4.08
C ASP A 39 3.72 6.26 -2.95
N CYS A 40 4.53 5.21 -3.10
CA CYS A 40 5.53 4.85 -2.10
C CYS A 40 6.48 6.03 -1.84
N GLY A 41 6.48 6.55 -0.61
CA GLY A 41 7.33 7.67 -0.19
C GLY A 41 6.75 9.07 -0.40
N GLN A 42 5.58 9.23 -1.03
CA GLN A 42 4.92 10.54 -1.09
C GLN A 42 4.38 10.99 0.27
N ILE A 43 3.93 10.03 1.08
CA ILE A 43 3.45 10.28 2.44
C ILE A 43 4.50 9.79 3.42
N THR A 44 5.11 10.73 4.14
CA THR A 44 6.01 10.36 5.24
C THR A 44 5.21 9.81 6.42
N ALA A 45 5.84 8.95 7.23
CA ALA A 45 5.22 8.43 8.45
C ALA A 45 4.75 9.56 9.40
N ALA A 46 5.45 10.69 9.40
CA ALA A 46 5.10 11.85 10.20
C ALA A 46 3.78 12.50 9.73
N ILE A 47 3.61 12.67 8.41
CA ILE A 47 2.38 13.20 7.81
C ILE A 47 1.21 12.25 8.07
N ALA A 48 1.40 10.95 7.87
CA ALA A 48 0.38 9.94 8.14
C ALA A 48 -0.08 9.97 9.62
N LYS A 49 0.87 10.09 10.56
CA LYS A 49 0.58 10.18 11.99
C LYS A 49 -0.17 11.45 12.36
N SER A 50 0.24 12.60 11.80
CA SER A 50 -0.47 13.87 12.02
C SER A 50 -1.91 13.81 11.50
N PHE A 51 -2.10 13.23 10.32
CA PHE A 51 -3.42 13.06 9.72
C PHE A 51 -4.31 12.15 10.58
N ALA A 52 -3.79 10.99 11.00
CA ALA A 52 -4.51 10.05 11.86
C ALA A 52 -4.96 10.67 13.18
N HIS A 53 -4.10 11.44 13.86
CA HIS A 53 -4.51 12.16 15.07
C HIS A 53 -5.58 13.22 14.78
N SER A 54 -5.46 13.95 13.68
CA SER A 54 -6.45 14.98 13.34
C SER A 54 -7.83 14.39 13.05
N GLU A 55 -7.89 13.22 12.41
CA GLU A 55 -9.14 12.50 12.20
C GLU A 55 -9.67 11.92 13.51
N PHE A 56 -8.80 11.33 14.34
CA PHE A 56 -9.19 10.81 15.65
C PHE A 56 -9.87 11.86 16.52
N GLU A 57 -9.32 13.07 16.64
CA GLU A 57 -9.91 14.15 17.42
C GLU A 57 -11.28 14.60 16.89
N LYS A 58 -11.55 14.46 15.58
CA LYS A 58 -12.88 14.74 15.01
C LYS A 58 -13.90 13.67 15.38
N TYR A 59 -13.50 12.40 15.38
CA TYR A 59 -14.42 11.28 15.59
C TYR A 59 -14.59 10.89 17.06
N ARG A 60 -13.58 11.14 17.92
CA ARG A 60 -13.62 10.82 19.34
C ARG A 60 -14.85 11.38 20.07
N PRO A 61 -15.27 12.65 19.89
CA PRO A 61 -16.47 13.17 20.58
C PRO A 61 -17.77 12.48 20.16
N ILE A 62 -17.82 11.94 18.94
CA ILE A 62 -18.97 11.16 18.45
C ILE A 62 -18.96 9.78 19.09
N GLN A 63 -17.78 9.14 19.13
CA GLN A 63 -17.59 7.86 19.82
C GLN A 63 -17.93 7.97 21.30
N ASP A 64 -17.43 8.99 22.01
CA ASP A 64 -17.66 9.20 23.44
C ASP A 64 -19.15 9.36 23.78
N LYS A 65 -19.94 9.96 22.87
CA LYS A 65 -21.41 10.07 23.04
C LYS A 65 -22.16 8.76 22.84
N LEU A 66 -21.61 7.87 22.01
CA LEU A 66 -22.20 6.56 21.70
C LEU A 66 -21.59 5.45 22.57
N PHE A 67 -20.62 5.80 23.42
CA PHE A 67 -19.93 4.84 24.26
C PHE A 67 -20.83 4.45 25.43
N GLU A 68 -21.34 3.22 25.37
CA GLU A 68 -21.93 2.55 26.52
C GLU A 68 -20.86 1.66 27.16
N SER A 69 -20.52 1.95 28.42
CA SER A 69 -19.60 1.12 29.17
C SER A 69 -20.24 -0.24 29.42
N ASP A 70 -19.50 -1.32 29.22
CA ASP A 70 -19.95 -2.65 29.64
C ASP A 70 -20.05 -2.79 31.16
N PHE A 71 -19.54 -1.82 31.95
CA PHE A 71 -19.79 -1.71 33.39
C PHE A 71 -21.14 -1.07 33.73
N ASP A 72 -21.76 -0.35 32.79
CA ASP A 72 -23.11 0.22 32.94
C ASP A 72 -24.19 -0.77 32.51
N LYS A 73 -23.80 -1.91 31.91
CA LYS A 73 -24.67 -3.06 31.67
C LYS A 73 -24.70 -3.94 32.91
N VAL A 74 -25.84 -3.91 33.61
CA VAL A 74 -26.17 -4.60 34.87
C VAL A 74 -25.72 -6.06 34.92
#